data_AF-A0A1Q7ZRK8-F1
#
_entry.id   AF-A0A1Q7ZRK8-F1
#
_cell.length_a   1.000
_cell.length_b   1.000
_cell.length_c   1.000
_cell.angle_alpha   90.00
_cell.angle_beta   90.00
_cell.angle_gamma   90.00
#
_symmetry.space_group_name_H-M   'P 1'
#
loop_
_entity.id
_entity.type
_entity.pdbx_description
1 polymer ?
#
loop_
_entity_poly.entity_id
_entity_poly.type
_entity_poly.pdbx_seq_one_letter_code
_entity_poly.pdbx_strand_id
1 'polypeptide(L)'
;MPQKDVYSKKITAEEEEKNFVLVLKDRLSFFPEEGETFRLIHNGQPRKARIESYPCSCRGPDQPHSHYFVKSKGLRAGDRVTIQRDVKGGGRYFLQVQHHPRRT
;
A
#
# COMPACT_ATOMS: atom_id res chain seq x y z
N MET A 1 -2.68 -17.50 -11.96
CA MET A 1 -1.39 -16.76 -11.86
C MET A 1 -1.70 -15.40 -11.24
N PRO A 2 -0.96 -14.93 -10.21
CA PRO A 2 -1.19 -13.58 -9.72
C PRO A 2 -0.98 -12.59 -10.86
N GLN A 3 -1.95 -11.72 -11.12
CA GLN A 3 -1.78 -10.60 -12.04
C GLN A 3 -0.56 -9.82 -11.59
N LYS A 4 0.49 -9.79 -12.43
CA LYS A 4 1.76 -9.09 -12.11
C LYS A 4 1.53 -7.60 -11.85
N ASP A 5 0.47 -7.05 -12.42
CA ASP A 5 0.12 -5.64 -12.38
C ASP A 5 -0.98 -5.30 -11.35
N VAL A 6 -1.35 -6.24 -10.48
CA VAL A 6 -2.34 -6.01 -9.42
C VAL A 6 -1.82 -6.43 -8.05
N TYR A 7 -1.90 -5.50 -7.11
CA TYR A 7 -1.67 -5.68 -5.69
C TYR A 7 -2.99 -5.54 -4.94
N SER A 8 -3.30 -6.44 -4.01
CA SER A 8 -4.52 -6.31 -3.20
C SER A 8 -4.30 -6.83 -1.80
N LYS A 9 -4.86 -6.13 -0.81
CA LYS A 9 -4.85 -6.56 0.58
C LYS A 9 -6.02 -5.98 1.35
N LYS A 10 -6.29 -6.59 2.50
CA LYS A 10 -7.19 -6.03 3.51
C LYS A 10 -6.43 -5.03 4.38
N ILE A 11 -7.08 -3.94 4.75
CA ILE A 11 -6.55 -2.92 5.66
C ILE A 11 -6.72 -3.39 7.09
N THR A 12 -5.64 -3.28 7.86
CA THR A 12 -5.58 -3.60 9.29
C THR A 12 -5.89 -2.36 10.14
N ALA A 13 -6.13 -2.56 11.43
CA ALA A 13 -6.35 -1.46 12.37
C ALA A 13 -5.14 -0.51 12.47
N GLU A 14 -3.92 -1.06 12.46
CA GLU A 14 -2.68 -0.26 12.48
C GLU A 14 -2.59 0.69 11.27
N GLU A 15 -2.96 0.18 10.10
CA GLU A 15 -2.92 0.94 8.85
C GLU A 15 -3.94 2.07 8.80
N GLU A 16 -5.14 1.85 9.35
CA GLU A 16 -6.14 2.91 9.55
C GLU A 16 -5.62 3.98 10.50
N GLU A 17 -5.16 3.57 11.70
CA GLU A 17 -4.67 4.49 12.73
C GLU A 17 -3.51 5.36 12.21
N LYS A 18 -2.55 4.73 11.53
CA LYS A 18 -1.33 5.40 11.05
C LYS A 18 -1.46 6.00 9.66
N ASN A 19 -2.62 5.88 9.00
CA ASN A 19 -2.89 6.43 7.67
C ASN A 19 -1.88 5.99 6.59
N PHE A 20 -1.55 4.70 6.57
CA PHE A 20 -0.69 4.11 5.54
C PHE A 20 -1.20 2.74 5.12
N VAL A 21 -0.67 2.24 4.01
CA VAL A 21 -0.82 0.86 3.59
C VAL A 21 0.55 0.18 3.69
N LEU A 22 0.66 -0.85 4.51
CA LEU A 22 1.85 -1.71 4.55
C LEU A 22 1.96 -2.47 3.24
N VAL A 23 3.17 -2.53 2.72
CA VAL A 23 3.54 -3.34 1.56
C VAL A 23 3.83 -4.75 2.03
N LEU A 24 3.18 -5.73 1.42
CA LEU A 24 3.46 -7.14 1.70
C LEU A 24 4.90 -7.47 1.30
N LYS A 25 5.59 -8.26 2.14
CA LYS A 25 7.04 -8.55 2.02
C LYS A 25 7.42 -9.16 0.66
N ASP A 26 6.56 -10.02 0.12
CA ASP A 26 6.71 -10.71 -1.16
C ASP A 26 6.28 -9.87 -2.37
N ARG A 27 5.75 -8.67 -2.14
CA ARG A 27 5.20 -7.77 -3.16
C ARG A 27 5.88 -6.40 -3.18
N LEU A 28 7.06 -6.24 -2.57
CA LEU A 28 7.78 -4.96 -2.61
C LEU A 28 8.13 -4.55 -4.05
N SER A 29 8.54 -5.50 -4.89
CA SER A 29 8.80 -5.30 -6.33
C SER A 29 7.56 -4.88 -7.13
N PHE A 30 6.38 -4.90 -6.52
CA PHE A 30 5.17 -4.32 -7.10
C PHE A 30 5.21 -2.78 -7.11
N PHE A 31 6.02 -2.15 -6.30
CA PHE A 31 6.15 -0.70 -6.27
C PHE A 31 7.48 -0.26 -6.88
N PRO A 32 7.63 1.04 -7.18
CA PRO A 32 8.95 1.61 -7.48
C PRO A 32 9.89 1.45 -6.28
N GLU A 33 11.16 1.77 -6.49
CA GLU A 33 12.17 1.66 -5.42
C GLU A 33 11.84 2.58 -4.24
N GLU A 34 12.38 2.24 -3.07
CA GLU A 34 12.22 3.06 -1.87
C GLU A 34 12.68 4.51 -2.13
N GLY A 35 11.88 5.48 -1.70
CA GLY A 35 12.16 6.90 -1.91
C GLY A 35 11.78 7.44 -3.29
N GLU A 36 11.57 6.58 -4.30
CA GLU A 36 11.12 7.01 -5.62
C GLU A 36 9.66 7.49 -5.54
N THR A 37 9.40 8.66 -6.13
CA THR A 37 8.05 9.24 -6.14
C THR A 37 7.28 8.76 -7.36
N PHE A 38 6.05 8.28 -7.14
CA PHE A 38 5.14 7.85 -8.19
C PHE A 38 3.77 8.51 -8.08
N ARG A 39 3.00 8.45 -9.17
CA ARG A 39 1.63 8.98 -9.24
C ARG A 39 0.66 7.89 -8.80
N LEU A 40 -0.05 8.14 -7.70
CA LEU A 40 -1.13 7.30 -7.19
C LEU A 40 -2.47 8.02 -7.39
N ILE A 41 -3.37 7.42 -8.14
CA ILE A 41 -4.71 7.93 -8.39
C ILE A 41 -5.64 7.26 -7.38
N HIS A 42 -6.10 8.03 -6.39
CA HIS A 42 -7.02 7.58 -5.35
C HIS A 42 -8.35 8.30 -5.54
N ASN A 43 -9.44 7.56 -5.77
CA ASN A 43 -10.78 8.12 -6.02
C ASN A 43 -10.79 9.17 -7.14
N GLY A 44 -10.08 8.88 -8.23
CA GLY A 44 -9.94 9.80 -9.38
C GLY A 44 -9.01 10.98 -9.16
N GLN A 45 -8.52 11.20 -7.93
CA GLN A 45 -7.59 12.29 -7.63
C GLN A 45 -6.13 11.81 -7.71
N PRO A 46 -5.29 12.41 -8.57
CA PRO A 46 -3.87 12.11 -8.61
C PRO A 46 -3.18 12.69 -7.38
N ARG A 47 -2.32 11.88 -6.75
CA ARG A 47 -1.48 12.26 -5.62
C ARG A 47 -0.05 11.78 -5.86
N LYS A 48 0.93 12.52 -5.34
CA LYS A 48 2.31 12.04 -5.25
C LYS A 48 2.41 11.09 -4.05
N ALA A 49 2.91 9.89 -4.29
CA ALA A 49 3.17 8.88 -3.30
C ALA A 49 4.63 8.40 -3.43
N ARG A 50 5.16 7.80 -2.36
CA ARG A 50 6.48 7.18 -2.37
C ARG A 50 6.43 5.95 -1.46
N ILE A 51 7.32 5.00 -1.68
CA ILE A 51 7.56 3.93 -0.71
C ILE A 51 8.45 4.51 0.39
N GLU A 52 7.97 4.41 1.62
CA GLU A 52 8.71 4.77 2.84
C GLU A 52 8.93 3.50 3.67
N SER A 53 9.93 3.52 4.54
CA SER A 53 10.19 2.42 5.45
C SER A 53 10.39 2.88 6.90
N TYR A 54 10.14 1.98 7.85
CA TYR A 54 10.52 2.17 9.25
C TYR A 54 11.12 0.86 9.81
N PRO A 55 12.12 0.96 10.70
CA PRO A 55 12.71 -0.21 11.34
C PRO A 55 11.69 -0.86 12.28
N CYS A 56 11.63 -2.19 12.26
CA CYS A 56 10.74 -2.99 13.08
C CYS A 56 11.51 -4.16 13.70
N SER A 57 11.30 -4.36 15.00
CA SER A 57 11.89 -5.46 15.77
C SER A 57 10.89 -6.59 16.05
N CYS A 58 9.78 -6.68 15.32
CA CYS A 58 8.72 -7.66 15.63
C CYS A 58 9.14 -9.13 15.42
N ARG A 59 10.31 -9.39 14.83
CA ARG A 59 10.94 -10.72 14.74
C ARG A 59 11.95 -11.01 15.86
N GLY A 60 12.10 -10.11 16.82
CA GLY A 60 13.11 -10.16 17.87
C GLY A 60 14.30 -9.22 17.59
N PRO A 61 15.11 -8.91 18.61
CA PRO A 61 16.23 -7.97 18.51
C PRO A 61 17.32 -8.43 17.52
N ASP A 62 17.48 -9.74 17.34
CA ASP A 62 18.50 -10.34 16.47
C ASP A 62 18.08 -10.45 14.99
N GLN A 63 16.84 -10.06 14.66
CA GLN A 63 16.32 -10.07 13.29
C GLN A 63 15.70 -8.72 12.93
N PRO A 64 16.51 -7.64 12.83
CA PRO A 64 16.01 -6.35 12.41
C PRO A 64 15.47 -6.45 10.97
N HIS A 65 14.25 -5.96 10.75
CA HIS A 65 13.70 -5.80 9.40
C HIS A 65 12.96 -4.47 9.26
N SER A 66 12.85 -3.98 8.04
CA SER A 66 12.08 -2.79 7.74
C SER A 66 10.66 -3.16 7.29
N HIS A 67 9.68 -2.39 7.74
CA HIS A 67 8.35 -2.39 7.15
C HIS A 67 8.26 -1.29 6.11
N TYR A 68 7.83 -1.66 4.91
CA TYR A 68 7.63 -0.73 3.80
C TYR A 68 6.16 -0.35 3.73
N PHE A 69 5.88 0.91 3.41
CA PHE A 69 4.52 1.42 3.36
C PHE A 69 4.35 2.56 2.36
N VAL A 70 3.09 2.81 1.99
CA VAL A 70 2.65 3.97 1.21
C VAL A 70 1.65 4.76 2.03
N LYS A 71 1.88 6.07 2.23
CA LYS A 71 0.91 6.92 2.93
C LYS A 71 -0.39 7.02 2.15
N SER A 72 -1.51 6.74 2.82
CA SER A 72 -2.85 6.84 2.25
C SER A 72 -3.87 7.10 3.35
N LYS A 73 -4.60 8.21 3.23
CA LYS A 73 -5.62 8.63 4.19
C LYS A 73 -7.00 8.12 3.78
N GLY A 74 -7.89 7.96 4.75
CA GLY A 74 -9.30 7.64 4.52
C GLY A 74 -9.57 6.16 4.25
N LEU A 75 -8.64 5.29 4.62
CA LEU A 75 -8.80 3.84 4.62
C LEU A 75 -9.27 3.38 6.00
N ARG A 76 -10.10 2.35 6.06
CA ARG A 76 -10.61 1.80 7.32
C ARG A 76 -10.20 0.35 7.49
N ALA A 77 -10.02 -0.08 8.74
CA ALA A 77 -9.83 -1.49 9.05
C ALA A 77 -10.99 -2.31 8.49
N GLY A 78 -10.65 -3.39 7.80
CA GLY A 78 -11.65 -4.19 7.09
C GLY A 78 -11.72 -3.92 5.59
N ASP A 79 -11.45 -2.69 5.15
CA ASP A 79 -11.48 -2.32 3.73
C ASP A 79 -10.52 -3.18 2.93
N ARG A 80 -10.88 -3.46 1.67
CA ARG A 80 -9.98 -4.11 0.72
C ARG A 80 -9.48 -3.09 -0.27
N VAL A 81 -8.17 -2.88 -0.29
CA VAL A 81 -7.50 -2.04 -1.28
C VAL A 81 -7.03 -2.90 -2.44
N THR A 82 -7.20 -2.38 -3.65
CA THR A 82 -6.64 -2.94 -4.88
C THR A 82 -5.86 -1.83 -5.57
N ILE A 83 -4.57 -2.06 -5.80
CA ILE A 83 -3.67 -1.15 -6.50
C ILE A 83 -3.31 -1.81 -7.82
N GLN A 84 -3.69 -1.17 -8.92
CA GLN A 84 -3.34 -1.60 -10.27
C GLN A 84 -2.23 -0.71 -10.83
N ARG A 85 -1.19 -1.34 -11.38
CA ARG A 85 -0.11 -0.64 -12.08
C ARG A 85 -0.53 -0.43 -13.54
N ASP A 86 -0.40 0.79 -14.03
CA ASP A 86 -0.51 1.10 -15.44
C ASP A 86 0.88 1.19 -16.06
N VAL A 87 1.30 0.06 -16.63
CA VAL A 87 2.56 -0.12 -17.34
C VAL A 87 2.60 0.62 -18.67
N LYS A 88 1.44 0.92 -19.28
CA LYS A 88 1.37 1.61 -20.58
C LYS A 88 1.36 3.13 -20.44
N GLY A 89 0.80 3.65 -19.34
CA GLY A 89 0.61 5.09 -19.09
C GLY A 89 1.72 5.82 -18.30
N GLY A 90 2.92 5.22 -18.19
CA GLY A 90 4.10 5.86 -17.59
C GLY A 90 4.18 5.79 -16.07
N GLY A 91 3.99 4.60 -15.49
CA GLY A 91 4.26 4.35 -14.07
C GLY A 91 3.21 4.91 -13.10
N ARG A 92 1.95 4.98 -13.56
CA ARG A 92 0.81 5.39 -12.72
C ARG A 92 0.26 4.19 -11.97
N TYR A 93 -0.25 4.44 -10.78
CA TYR A 93 -0.91 3.45 -9.94
C TYR A 93 -2.33 3.89 -9.65
N PHE A 94 -3.29 2.98 -9.77
CA PHE A 94 -4.69 3.23 -9.48
C PHE A 94 -5.08 2.50 -8.20
N LEU A 95 -5.48 3.25 -7.18
CA LEU A 95 -5.96 2.69 -5.91
C LEU A 95 -7.49 2.71 -5.89
N GLN A 96 -8.06 1.52 -5.76
CA GLN A 96 -9.48 1.29 -5.55
C GLN A 96 -9.69 0.76 -4.13
N VAL A 97 -10.72 1.28 -3.46
CA VAL A 97 -11.11 0.85 -2.11
C VAL A 97 -12.48 0.20 -2.19
N GLN A 98 -12.57 -1.05 -1.75
CA GLN A 98 -13.83 -1.71 -1.46
C GLN A 98 -14.07 -1.59 0.04
N HIS A 99 -15.02 -0.74 0.43
CA HIS A 99 -15.32 -0.51 1.84
C HIS A 99 -16.00 -1.73 2.48
N HIS A 100 -15.54 -2.11 3.67
CA HIS A 100 -16.20 -3.14 4.44
C HIS A 100 -17.48 -2.57 5.08
N PRO A 101 -18.64 -3.27 4.99
CA PRO A 101 -19.87 -2.78 5.59
C PRO A 101 -19.70 -2.64 7.11
N ARG A 102 -20.15 -1.51 7.66
CA ARG A 102 -20.18 -1.30 9.11
C ARG A 102 -21.17 -2.28 9.74
N ARG A 103 -20.78 -2.90 10.85
CA ARG A 103 -21.73 -3.22 11.91
C ARG A 103 -21.83 -1.97 12.79
N THR A 104 -22.96 -1.28 12.71
CA THR A 104 -23.40 -0.27 13.68
C THR A 104 -23.74 -0.94 15.00
#